data_AF-A0A438HMX9-F1
#
_entry.id   AF-A0A438HMX9-F1
#
_cell.length_a   1.000
_cell.length_b   1.000
_cell.length_c   1.000
_cell.angle_alpha   90.00
_cell.angle_beta   90.00
_cell.angle_gamma   90.00
#
_symmetry.space_group_name_H-M   'P 1'
#
loop_
_entity.id
_entity.type
_entity.pdbx_description
1 polymer ?
#
loop_
_entity_poly.entity_id
_entity_poly.type
_entity_poly.pdbx_seq_one_letter_code
_entity_poly.pdbx_strand_id
1 'polypeptide(L)'
;MKEIKKILDVMAVPEERRVSLASFTLRDEADNWWDMIKTTQDVTKMVWMQFEELLLSNYFPEAVRRQKRAEFIHLVQRNMTVTEYATKFTQLSRYAPNVVADDKCELNNSKRG
;
A
#
# COMPACT_ATOMS: atom_id res chain seq x y z
N MET A 1 5.30 0.44 5.71
CA MET A 1 5.51 1.74 5.04
C MET A 1 4.73 2.91 5.60
N LYS A 2 3.38 2.85 5.74
CA LYS A 2 2.61 4.00 6.27
C LYS A 2 3.06 4.45 7.67
N GLU A 3 3.38 3.51 8.55
CA GLU A 3 3.87 3.81 9.90
C GLU A 3 5.26 4.46 9.89
N ILE A 4 6.19 3.91 9.10
CA ILE A 4 7.53 4.48 8.93
C ILE A 4 7.44 5.93 8.42
N LYS A 5 6.62 6.19 7.39
CA LYS A 5 6.37 7.56 6.89
C LYS A 5 5.87 8.49 8.00
N LYS A 6 4.86 8.05 8.76
CA LYS A 6 4.30 8.83 9.86
C LYS A 6 5.35 9.18 10.92
N ILE A 7 6.23 8.23 11.27
CA ILE A 7 7.31 8.47 12.23
C ILE A 7 8.32 9.48 11.66
N LEU A 8 8.75 9.30 10.42
CA LEU A 8 9.70 10.21 9.76
C LEU A 8 9.15 11.65 9.66
N ASP A 9 7.86 11.79 9.36
CA ASP A 9 7.20 13.09 9.26
C ASP A 9 7.05 13.75 10.65
N VAL A 10 6.61 13.00 11.66
CA VAL A 10 6.48 13.51 13.05
C VAL A 10 7.83 13.94 13.61
N MET A 11 8.89 13.19 13.30
CA MET A 11 10.25 13.49 13.74
C MET A 11 10.94 14.57 12.88
N ALA A 12 10.24 15.14 11.89
CA ALA A 12 10.76 16.13 10.95
C ALA A 12 12.10 15.70 10.31
N VAL A 13 12.21 14.41 9.95
CA VAL A 13 13.44 13.86 9.37
C VAL A 13 13.65 14.44 7.98
N PRO A 14 14.82 15.04 7.71
CA PRO A 14 15.12 15.60 6.40
C PRO A 14 15.29 14.48 5.37
N GLU A 15 14.95 14.77 4.11
CA GLU A 15 14.75 13.76 3.07
C GLU A 15 15.99 12.88 2.84
N GLU A 16 17.17 13.49 2.89
CA GLU A 16 18.47 12.83 2.74
C GLU A 16 18.75 11.76 3.81
N ARG A 17 18.10 11.83 4.98
CA ARG A 17 18.26 10.83 6.06
C ARG A 17 17.15 9.80 6.10
N ARG A 18 16.07 9.99 5.35
CA ARG A 18 14.88 9.13 5.42
C ARG A 18 15.17 7.70 4.98
N VAL A 19 15.93 7.52 3.89
CA VAL A 19 16.27 6.19 3.37
C VAL A 19 17.09 5.40 4.38
N SER A 20 18.15 6.00 4.94
CA SER A 20 18.97 5.34 5.95
C SER A 20 18.14 4.96 7.17
N LEU A 21 17.34 5.88 7.71
CA LEU A 21 16.51 5.60 8.88
C LEU A 21 15.43 4.55 8.62
N ALA A 22 14.78 4.58 7.46
CA ALA A 22 13.80 3.54 7.11
C ALA A 22 14.46 2.18 6.89
N SER A 23 15.64 2.12 6.28
CA SER A 23 16.36 0.85 6.15
C SER A 23 16.68 0.21 7.50
N PHE A 24 17.01 1.01 8.53
CA PHE A 24 17.22 0.51 9.89
C PHE A 24 15.96 -0.07 10.55
N THR A 25 14.77 0.23 10.02
CA THR A 25 13.52 -0.33 10.54
C THR A 25 13.13 -1.65 9.86
N LEU A 26 13.82 -2.05 8.78
CA LEU A 26 13.62 -3.32 8.12
C LEU A 26 14.10 -4.45 9.04
N ARG A 27 13.43 -5.60 8.96
CA ARG A 27 13.72 -6.79 9.79
C ARG A 27 13.64 -8.05 8.94
N ASP A 28 14.34 -9.08 9.39
CA ASP A 28 14.32 -10.43 8.82
C ASP A 28 14.56 -10.43 7.31
N GLU A 29 13.63 -10.98 6.53
CA GLU A 29 13.71 -11.06 5.07
C GLU A 29 13.86 -9.69 4.40
N ALA A 30 13.34 -8.62 5.00
CA ALA A 30 13.44 -7.27 4.46
C ALA A 30 14.80 -6.63 4.64
N ASP A 31 15.49 -6.97 5.73
CA ASP A 31 16.85 -6.53 5.95
C ASP A 31 17.81 -7.25 4.99
N ASN A 32 17.66 -8.58 4.85
CA ASN A 32 18.42 -9.38 3.90
C ASN A 32 18.24 -8.91 2.44
N TRP A 33 17.01 -8.61 2.04
CA TRP A 33 16.72 -8.06 0.71
C TRP A 33 17.37 -6.69 0.52
N TRP A 34 17.32 -5.82 1.54
CA TRP A 34 17.93 -4.50 1.47
C TRP A 34 19.45 -4.57 1.36
N ASP A 35 20.09 -5.51 2.06
CA ASP A 35 21.52 -5.81 1.90
C ASP A 35 21.88 -6.21 0.47
N MET A 36 21.06 -7.03 -0.19
CA MET A 36 21.23 -7.37 -1.61
C MET A 36 21.06 -6.15 -2.53
N ILE A 37 20.17 -5.21 -2.22
CA ILE A 37 20.05 -3.97 -2.99
C ILE A 37 21.30 -3.11 -2.85
N LYS A 38 21.87 -3.01 -1.64
CA LYS A 38 23.11 -2.27 -1.38
C LYS A 38 24.32 -2.81 -2.15
N THR A 39 24.35 -4.09 -2.50
CA THR A 39 25.43 -4.68 -3.31
C THR A 39 25.23 -4.51 -4.81
N THR A 40 24.01 -4.24 -5.26
CA THR A 40 23.65 -4.15 -6.69
C THR A 40 23.44 -2.72 -7.18
N GLN A 41 23.18 -1.77 -6.27
CA GLN A 41 22.93 -0.37 -6.60
C GLN A 41 23.59 0.58 -5.60
N ASP A 42 23.94 1.78 -6.07
CA ASP A 42 24.41 2.85 -5.20
C ASP A 42 23.25 3.48 -4.42
N VAL A 43 23.02 2.99 -3.21
CA VAL A 43 21.96 3.51 -2.32
C VAL A 43 22.32 4.84 -1.65
N THR A 44 23.58 5.29 -1.73
CA THR A 44 24.03 6.50 -1.00
C THR A 44 23.42 7.78 -1.54
N LYS A 45 23.03 7.77 -2.82
CA LYS A 45 22.35 8.87 -3.52
C LYS A 45 20.86 8.62 -3.72
N MET A 46 20.34 7.52 -3.18
CA MET A 46 18.95 7.13 -3.36
C MET A 46 18.04 8.11 -2.62
N VAL A 47 17.10 8.72 -3.35
CA VAL A 47 16.09 9.59 -2.75
C VAL A 47 14.94 8.76 -2.18
N TRP A 48 14.19 9.34 -1.24
CA TRP A 48 13.10 8.67 -0.54
C TRP A 48 12.07 8.02 -1.49
N MET A 49 11.73 8.71 -2.57
CA MET A 49 10.80 8.22 -3.58
C MET A 49 11.26 6.90 -4.23
N GLN A 50 12.54 6.78 -4.55
CA GLN A 50 13.12 5.57 -5.17
C GLN A 50 13.13 4.40 -4.18
N PHE A 51 13.49 4.67 -2.92
CA PHE A 51 13.42 3.66 -1.85
C PHE A 51 12.00 3.11 -1.69
N GLU A 52 11.00 4.01 -1.64
CA GLU A 52 9.62 3.60 -1.50
C GLU A 52 9.15 2.77 -2.70
N GLU A 53 9.49 3.15 -3.92
CA GLU A 53 9.13 2.40 -5.11
C GLU A 53 9.76 1.01 -5.13
N LEU A 54 11.05 0.89 -4.80
CA LEU A 54 11.75 -0.39 -4.71
C LEU A 54 11.12 -1.31 -3.66
N LEU A 55 10.86 -0.77 -2.46
CA LEU A 55 10.27 -1.53 -1.38
C LEU A 55 8.83 -1.97 -1.73
N LEU A 56 8.02 -1.07 -2.29
CA LEU A 56 6.66 -1.42 -2.72
C LEU A 56 6.67 -2.41 -3.88
N SER A 57 7.61 -2.35 -4.82
CA SER A 57 7.70 -3.29 -5.93
C SER A 57 8.05 -4.70 -5.43
N ASN A 58 9.00 -4.81 -4.49
CA ASN A 58 9.42 -6.09 -3.92
C ASN A 58 8.31 -6.75 -3.08
N TYR A 59 7.64 -5.98 -2.23
CA TYR A 59 6.62 -6.50 -1.29
C TYR A 59 5.19 -6.49 -1.84
N PHE A 60 4.91 -5.66 -2.85
CA PHE A 60 3.65 -5.63 -3.60
C PHE A 60 3.90 -5.78 -5.11
N PRO A 61 4.38 -6.95 -5.56
CA PRO A 61 4.54 -7.23 -6.98
C PRO A 61 3.24 -6.97 -7.75
N GLU A 62 3.36 -6.66 -9.03
CA GLU A 62 2.20 -6.41 -9.89
C GLU A 62 1.20 -7.57 -9.89
N ALA A 63 1.67 -8.82 -9.75
CA ALA A 63 0.82 -10.00 -9.59
C ALA A 63 -0.08 -9.91 -8.34
N VAL A 64 0.47 -9.50 -7.19
CA VAL A 64 -0.30 -9.30 -5.96
C VAL A 64 -1.26 -8.12 -6.11
N ARG A 65 -0.85 -7.04 -6.79
CA ARG A 65 -1.75 -5.91 -7.10
C ARG A 65 -2.90 -6.33 -8.01
N ARG A 66 -2.64 -7.14 -9.05
CA ARG A 66 -3.67 -7.74 -9.92
C ARG A 66 -4.60 -8.67 -9.15
N GLN A 67 -4.06 -9.52 -8.28
CA GLN A 67 -4.85 -10.37 -7.40
C GLN A 67 -5.76 -9.55 -6.49
N LYS A 68 -5.24 -8.49 -5.84
CA LYS A 68 -6.04 -7.59 -4.99
C LYS A 68 -7.12 -6.84 -5.77
N ARG A 69 -6.87 -6.47 -7.03
CA ARG A 69 -7.90 -5.92 -7.93
C ARG A 69 -8.96 -6.96 -8.29
N ALA A 70 -8.57 -8.18 -8.63
CA ALA A 70 -9.51 -9.26 -8.92
C ALA A 70 -10.36 -9.61 -7.68
N GLU A 71 -9.74 -9.68 -6.49
CA GLU A 71 -10.44 -9.84 -5.21
C GLU A 71 -11.44 -8.71 -4.96
N PHE A 72 -11.13 -7.47 -5.35
CA PHE A 72 -12.06 -6.34 -5.25
C PHE A 72 -13.22 -6.46 -6.25
N ILE A 73 -12.93 -6.72 -7.52
CA ILE A 73 -13.94 -6.87 -8.58
C ILE A 73 -14.91 -8.02 -8.25
N HIS A 74 -14.41 -9.08 -7.63
CA HIS A 74 -15.20 -10.23 -7.21
C HIS A 74 -15.64 -10.17 -5.74
N LEU A 75 -15.49 -9.02 -5.06
CA LEU A 75 -15.90 -8.85 -3.67
C LEU A 75 -17.43 -8.80 -3.55
N VAL A 76 -18.04 -9.97 -3.41
CA VAL A 76 -19.45 -10.12 -3.01
C VAL A 76 -19.55 -10.40 -1.51
N GLN A 77 -20.52 -9.78 -0.84
CA GLN A 77 -20.71 -9.89 0.61
C GLN A 77 -20.82 -11.34 1.11
N ARG A 78 -21.48 -12.23 0.35
CA ARG A 78 -21.68 -13.65 0.68
C ARG A 78 -21.99 -13.87 2.18
N ASN A 79 -21.18 -14.68 2.88
CA ASN A 79 -21.34 -15.02 4.29
C ASN A 79 -20.63 -14.03 5.24
N MET A 80 -20.15 -12.89 4.74
CA MET A 80 -19.52 -11.87 5.57
C MET A 80 -20.58 -10.99 6.22
N THR A 81 -20.34 -10.61 7.46
CA THR A 81 -21.14 -9.56 8.10
C THR A 81 -20.97 -8.25 7.35
N VAL A 82 -21.97 -7.36 7.42
CA VAL A 82 -21.93 -6.03 6.77
C VAL A 82 -20.65 -5.26 7.17
N THR A 83 -20.21 -5.40 8.42
CA THR A 83 -18.99 -4.80 8.97
C THR A 83 -17.70 -5.38 8.38
N GLU A 84 -17.61 -6.69 8.21
CA GLU A 84 -16.45 -7.34 7.58
C GLU A 84 -16.36 -7.02 6.09
N TYR A 85 -17.52 -6.97 5.41
CA TYR A 85 -17.62 -6.54 4.03
C TYR A 85 -17.18 -5.08 3.86
N ALA A 86 -17.70 -4.15 4.67
CA ALA A 86 -17.32 -2.74 4.62
C ALA A 86 -15.82 -2.53 4.90
N THR A 87 -15.25 -3.31 5.82
CA THR A 87 -13.80 -3.29 6.11
C THR A 87 -12.99 -3.76 4.90
N LYS A 88 -13.36 -4.89 4.29
CA LYS A 88 -12.69 -5.40 3.08
C LYS A 88 -12.86 -4.47 1.89
N PHE A 89 -14.04 -3.91 1.69
CA PHE A 89 -14.32 -2.94 0.65
C PHE A 89 -13.43 -1.70 0.79
N THR A 90 -13.33 -1.13 1.99
CA THR A 90 -12.44 0.01 2.27
C THR A 90 -10.97 -0.33 2.07
N GLN A 91 -10.54 -1.54 2.44
CA GLN A 91 -9.17 -2.00 2.26
C GLN A 91 -8.82 -2.32 0.80
N LEU A 92 -9.79 -2.70 -0.03
CA LEU A 92 -9.55 -3.12 -1.40
C LEU A 92 -9.80 -1.98 -2.41
N SER A 93 -10.67 -1.02 -2.08
CA SER A 93 -10.99 0.16 -2.91
C SER A 93 -9.76 1.00 -3.29
N ARG A 94 -8.75 1.06 -2.40
CA ARG A 94 -7.45 1.72 -2.66
C ARG A 94 -6.67 1.12 -3.84
N TYR A 95 -6.98 -0.09 -4.27
CA TYR A 95 -6.29 -0.78 -5.37
C TYR A 95 -7.01 -0.67 -6.71
N ALA A 96 -8.28 -0.23 -6.73
CA ALA A 96 -9.12 -0.12 -7.93
C ALA A 96 -9.97 1.17 -7.91
N PRO A 97 -9.32 2.37 -7.96
CA PRO A 97 -10.03 3.65 -7.87
C PRO A 97 -11.09 3.85 -8.97
N ASN A 98 -10.92 3.23 -10.14
CA ASN A 98 -11.86 3.33 -11.27
C ASN A 98 -13.12 2.47 -11.12
N VAL A 99 -13.14 1.49 -10.20
CA VAL A 99 -14.31 0.60 -9.97
C VAL A 99 -15.22 1.18 -8.87
N VAL A 100 -14.64 1.97 -7.95
CA VAL A 100 -15.37 2.64 -6.86
C VAL A 100 -16.26 3.79 -7.36
N ALA A 101 -16.04 4.25 -8.60
CA ALA A 101 -16.85 5.28 -9.23
C ALA A 101 -18.22 4.75 -9.71
N ASP A 102 -18.31 3.46 -10.07
CA ASP A 102 -19.56 2.86 -10.56
C ASP A 102 -20.54 2.54 -9.42
N ASP A 103 -20.05 2.06 -8.26
CA ASP A 103 -20.92 1.74 -7.11
C ASP A 103 -21.49 2.99 -6.40
N LYS A 104 -21.01 4.19 -6.74
CA LYS A 104 -21.60 5.45 -6.22
C LYS A 104 -22.84 5.90 -6.98
N CYS A 105 -23.21 5.26 -8.09
CA CYS A 105 -24.40 5.65 -8.85
C CYS A 105 -25.70 4.94 -8.41
N GLU A 106 -25.65 3.87 -7.60
CA GLU A 106 -26.86 3.12 -7.23
C GLU A 106 -27.33 3.27 -5.77
N LEU A 107 -26.84 4.27 -5.03
CA LEU A 107 -27.27 4.52 -3.64
C LEU A 107 -28.13 5.78 -3.44
N ASN A 108 -28.77 6.30 -4.49
CA ASN A 108 -29.62 7.50 -4.38
C ASN A 108 -31.04 7.41 -4.95
N ASN A 109 -31.66 6.20 -5.00
CA ASN A 109 -33.06 6.06 -5.44
C ASN A 109 -33.93 5.17 -4.52
N SER A 110 -33.68 5.16 -3.20
CA SER A 110 -34.67 4.64 -2.25
C SER A 110 -34.70 5.46 -0.98
N LYS A 111 -35.13 6.73 -1.09
CA LYS A 111 -35.86 7.49 -0.05
C LYS A 111 -36.58 8.69 -0.66
N ARG A 112 -37.66 8.45 -1.39
CA ARG A 112 -38.80 9.38 -1.46
C ARG A 112 -40.08 8.56 -1.55
N GLY A 113 -40.71 8.37 -0.40
CA GLY A 113 -42.16 8.50 -0.33
C GLY A 113 -42.54 9.97 -0.50
#